data_AF-K1V9B0-F1
#
_entry.id   AF-K1V9B0-F1
#
_cell.length_a   1.000
_cell.length_b   1.000
_cell.length_c   1.000
_cell.angle_alpha   90.00
_cell.angle_beta   90.00
_cell.angle_gamma   90.00
#
_symmetry.space_group_name_H-M   'P 1'
#
loop_
_entity.id
_entity.type
_entity.pdbx_description
1 polymer ?
#
loop_
_entity_poly.entity_id
_entity_poly.type
_entity_poly.pdbx_seq_one_letter_code
_entity_poly.pdbx_strand_id
1 'polypeptide(L)'
;MNEQQRETVQGTVKRAAELGVAPAKLRKAAHLLGPDGEPILTERLVRELMEDTIDYWRTWIDGCVYDGRWRESVRRSGLTLKMLIFEETGAIVAAPTFSLPEYIGGGRNWDYRFTWIRDSSFTIYALIRLGFKREATRFVNFILDRLKDRNNDGSLQILYTIHGGKDAPEEELDHLAGHKGSRPVRIGNGAVDHIQLDIYGELMDCVYLAQKFSNPLSWDSWKAIRQVVDYTCEQVDKKDLSIWEPRGKWANYTYSKVMMWVALDRGIRLADKRCLPCPNKEEWLRKRDKLYETIQQNSFNEKGYYYGQSYEHNDILDSAVLIMPLVFFTTGADPRFMGTLDQILKPLDQGGLTANASIWRYDTGKTDDGVGGKEGAFSLCTLWGVEALTRAGRYEKKYLNIAQTMFIEFLGYGNHVGLFSEEISPGGEGLGNTPQAFSHVTLISAAYNLNRELGVNRPRLGINF
;
A
#
# COMPACT_ATOMS: atom_id res chain seq x y z
N MET A 1 22.38 29.66 9.85
CA MET A 1 21.23 30.57 10.03
C MET A 1 21.23 31.54 8.86
N ASN A 2 20.27 31.43 7.94
CA ASN A 2 20.21 32.31 6.77
C ASN A 2 19.72 33.73 7.18
N GLU A 3 19.80 34.69 6.25
CA GLU A 3 19.46 36.10 6.49
C GLU A 3 17.99 36.30 6.94
N GLN A 4 17.06 35.52 6.39
CA GLN A 4 15.65 35.52 6.80
C GLN A 4 15.42 35.02 8.24
N GLN A 5 16.18 34.03 8.69
CA GLN A 5 16.15 33.56 10.08
C GLN A 5 16.74 34.59 11.05
N ARG A 6 17.69 35.42 10.60
CA ARG A 6 18.19 36.55 11.38
C ARG A 6 17.15 37.66 11.51
N GLU A 7 16.40 37.96 10.44
CA GLU A 7 15.32 38.96 10.46
C GLU A 7 14.16 38.60 11.40
N THR A 8 13.76 37.33 11.48
CA THR A 8 12.66 36.91 12.38
C THR A 8 13.02 37.03 13.86
N VAL A 9 14.26 36.68 14.24
CA VAL A 9 14.78 36.87 15.60
C VAL A 9 14.97 38.36 15.91
N GLN A 10 15.40 39.15 14.93
CA GLN A 10 15.48 40.61 15.06
C GLN A 10 14.10 41.25 15.19
N GLY A 11 13.04 40.67 14.61
CA GLY A 11 11.67 41.17 14.71
C GLY A 11 11.16 41.27 16.16
N THR A 12 11.38 40.24 16.99
CA THR A 12 10.98 40.29 18.41
C THR A 12 11.79 41.32 19.20
N VAL A 13 13.09 41.44 18.94
CA VAL A 13 13.97 42.39 19.64
C VAL A 13 13.65 43.83 19.24
N LYS A 14 13.41 44.08 17.96
CA LYS A 14 13.00 45.38 17.43
C LYS A 14 11.62 45.79 17.96
N ARG A 15 10.65 44.87 17.96
CA ARG A 15 9.31 45.11 18.51
C ARG A 15 9.34 45.34 20.02
N ALA A 16 10.24 44.67 20.74
CA ALA A 16 10.48 44.88 22.16
C ALA A 16 11.03 46.28 22.45
N ALA A 17 11.97 46.73 21.63
CA ALA A 17 12.51 48.08 21.70
C ALA A 17 11.44 49.15 21.41
N GLU A 18 10.61 48.97 20.37
CA GLU A 18 9.48 49.86 20.04
C GLU A 18 8.47 49.96 21.19
N LEU A 19 8.22 48.85 21.88
CA LEU A 19 7.25 48.77 22.98
C LEU A 19 7.85 49.10 24.35
N GLY A 20 9.15 49.40 24.45
CA GLY A 20 9.82 49.70 25.71
C GLY A 20 9.82 48.54 26.72
N VAL A 21 9.77 47.29 26.25
CA VAL A 21 9.73 46.09 27.11
C VAL A 21 10.90 45.15 26.82
N ALA A 22 11.29 44.34 27.79
CA ALA A 22 12.29 43.30 27.54
C ALA A 22 11.74 42.25 26.53
N PRO A 23 12.55 41.75 25.58
CA PRO A 23 12.13 40.71 24.64
C PRO A 23 11.54 39.45 25.31
N ALA A 24 12.05 39.10 26.48
CA ALA A 24 11.53 37.99 27.29
C ALA A 24 10.07 38.22 27.74
N LYS A 25 9.69 39.47 28.03
CA LYS A 25 8.32 39.83 28.42
C LYS A 25 7.35 39.70 27.25
N LEU A 26 7.79 40.06 26.04
CA LEU A 26 7.03 39.85 24.79
C LEU A 26 6.86 38.37 24.46
N ARG A 27 7.91 37.55 24.60
CA ARG A 27 7.80 36.09 24.40
C ARG A 27 6.82 35.46 25.39
N LYS A 28 6.86 35.89 26.66
CA LYS A 28 5.91 35.44 27.69
C LYS A 28 4.48 35.90 27.39
N ALA A 29 4.28 37.13 26.91
CA ALA A 29 2.96 37.62 26.53
C ALA A 29 2.39 36.90 25.30
N ALA A 30 3.21 36.67 24.27
CA ALA A 30 2.80 35.88 23.09
C ALA A 30 2.41 34.45 23.47
N HIS A 31 3.11 33.86 24.45
CA HIS A 31 2.77 32.56 24.98
C HIS A 31 1.44 32.55 25.76
N LEU A 32 1.16 33.57 26.57
CA LEU A 32 -0.14 33.72 27.26
C LEU A 32 -1.32 33.92 26.30
N LEU A 33 -1.05 34.30 25.04
CA LEU A 33 -2.05 34.39 23.98
C LEU A 33 -2.16 33.10 23.15
N GLY A 34 -1.31 32.12 23.43
CA GLY A 34 -1.36 30.78 22.81
C GLY A 34 -2.41 29.88 23.47
N PRO A 35 -2.58 28.65 22.96
CA PRO A 35 -3.49 27.67 23.54
C PRO A 35 -3.17 27.38 25.01
N ASP A 36 -4.21 27.27 25.84
CA ASP A 36 -4.05 26.96 27.27
C ASP A 36 -3.31 25.63 27.48
N GLY A 37 -2.27 25.64 28.32
CA GLY A 37 -1.55 24.44 28.75
C GLY A 37 -0.29 24.09 27.95
N GLU A 38 0.04 24.82 26.88
CA GLU A 38 1.35 24.65 26.23
C GLU A 38 2.48 25.22 27.10
N PRO A 39 3.70 24.65 27.08
CA PRO A 39 4.86 25.21 27.76
C PRO A 39 5.53 26.33 26.95
N ILE A 40 6.19 27.28 27.62
CA ILE A 40 7.01 28.29 26.93
C ILE A 40 8.16 27.59 26.20
N LEU A 41 8.27 27.79 24.88
CA LEU A 41 9.39 27.31 24.05
C LEU A 41 10.70 28.03 24.40
N THR A 42 11.34 27.59 25.49
CA THR A 42 12.70 28.00 25.86
C THR A 42 13.73 27.28 24.98
N GLU A 43 14.94 27.85 24.83
CA GLU A 43 16.02 27.19 24.08
C GLU A 43 16.33 25.79 24.63
N ARG A 44 16.30 25.64 25.97
CA ARG A 44 16.44 24.36 26.64
C ARG A 44 15.33 23.38 26.22
N LEU A 45 14.07 23.80 26.30
CA LEU A 45 12.95 22.94 25.92
C LEU A 45 13.01 22.54 24.44
N VAL A 46 13.37 23.47 23.54
CA VAL A 46 13.53 23.15 22.11
C VAL A 46 14.64 22.12 21.89
N ARG A 47 15.75 22.23 22.62
CA ARG A 47 16.84 21.24 22.58
C ARG A 47 16.39 19.89 23.12
N GLU A 48 15.74 19.85 24.27
CA GLU A 48 15.20 18.63 24.90
C GLU A 48 14.21 17.93 23.95
N LEU A 49 13.24 18.66 23.39
CA LEU A 49 12.28 18.12 22.42
C LEU A 49 12.95 17.56 21.15
N MET A 50 14.01 18.23 20.67
CA MET A 50 14.77 17.75 19.50
C MET A 50 15.54 16.46 19.82
N GLU A 51 16.21 16.41 20.98
CA GLU A 51 16.94 15.23 21.45
C GLU A 51 16.00 14.05 21.67
N ASP A 52 14.87 14.26 22.36
CA ASP A 52 13.83 13.25 22.59
C ASP A 52 13.26 12.71 21.26
N THR A 53 13.04 13.59 20.28
CA THR A 53 12.53 13.19 18.95
C THR A 53 13.56 12.34 18.20
N ILE A 54 14.85 12.73 18.25
CA ILE A 54 15.93 11.98 17.61
C ILE A 54 16.08 10.60 18.26
N ASP A 55 16.08 10.55 19.58
CA ASP A 55 16.26 9.31 20.34
C ASP A 55 15.08 8.36 20.16
N TYR A 56 13.85 8.88 20.10
CA TYR A 56 12.67 8.09 19.76
C TYR A 56 12.82 7.39 18.41
N TRP A 57 13.14 8.15 17.35
CA TRP A 57 13.23 7.59 16.01
C TRP A 57 14.42 6.66 15.81
N ARG A 58 15.56 6.94 16.44
CA ARG A 58 16.74 6.04 16.45
C ARG A 58 16.42 4.74 17.16
N THR A 59 15.87 4.82 18.37
CA THR A 59 15.47 3.65 19.16
C THR A 59 14.44 2.81 18.40
N TRP A 60 13.48 3.46 17.74
CA TRP A 60 12.49 2.77 16.93
C TRP A 60 13.14 2.04 15.76
N ILE A 61 13.94 2.71 14.92
CA ILE A 61 14.52 2.08 13.72
C ILE A 61 15.59 1.03 14.04
N ASP A 62 16.23 1.10 15.21
CA ASP A 62 17.17 0.09 15.69
C ASP A 62 16.50 -1.26 15.95
N GLY A 63 15.17 -1.30 16.12
CA GLY A 63 14.39 -2.52 16.15
C GLY A 63 14.25 -3.23 14.79
N CYS A 64 14.68 -2.60 13.69
CA CYS A 64 14.59 -3.17 12.35
C CYS A 64 15.56 -4.36 12.18
N VAL A 65 15.01 -5.54 11.86
CA VAL A 65 15.79 -6.79 11.72
C VAL A 65 16.39 -7.00 10.32
N TYR A 66 16.18 -6.07 9.39
CA TYR A 66 16.70 -6.19 8.03
C TYR A 66 18.16 -5.70 7.93
N ASP A 67 19.04 -6.61 7.50
CA ASP A 67 20.49 -6.41 7.33
C ASP A 67 20.97 -6.64 5.90
N GLY A 68 20.05 -6.73 4.93
CA GLY A 68 20.35 -6.99 3.52
C GLY A 68 20.96 -5.81 2.77
N ARG A 69 21.26 -6.03 1.47
CA ARG A 69 22.00 -5.10 0.59
C ARG A 69 21.45 -3.67 0.56
N TRP A 70 20.13 -3.51 0.61
CA TRP A 70 19.45 -2.22 0.51
C TRP A 70 18.99 -1.67 1.86
N ARG A 71 19.81 -1.86 2.90
CA ARG A 71 19.46 -1.53 4.29
C ARG A 71 18.95 -0.10 4.44
N GLU A 72 19.62 0.88 3.84
CA GLU A 72 19.26 2.29 3.99
C GLU A 72 17.91 2.62 3.34
N SER A 73 17.65 2.12 2.13
CA SER A 73 16.36 2.29 1.45
C SER A 73 15.22 1.59 2.21
N VAL A 74 15.45 0.38 2.71
CA VAL A 74 14.47 -0.37 3.51
C VAL A 74 14.17 0.33 4.83
N ARG A 75 15.20 0.82 5.53
CA ARG A 75 15.01 1.57 6.79
C ARG A 75 14.28 2.89 6.56
N ARG A 76 14.62 3.63 5.49
CA ARG A 76 13.91 4.86 5.12
C ARG A 76 12.43 4.57 4.83
N SER A 77 12.13 3.54 4.05
CA SER A 77 10.74 3.11 3.82
C SER A 77 10.03 2.69 5.10
N GLY A 78 10.70 1.96 6.00
CA GLY A 78 10.14 1.60 7.31
C GLY A 78 9.77 2.83 8.15
N LEU A 79 10.65 3.84 8.22
CA LEU A 79 10.36 5.11 8.87
C LEU A 79 9.16 5.83 8.24
N THR A 80 9.10 5.86 6.90
CA THR A 80 7.97 6.46 6.19
C THR A 80 6.66 5.78 6.55
N LEU A 81 6.61 4.44 6.51
CA LEU A 81 5.40 3.70 6.87
C LEU A 81 4.99 3.97 8.32
N LYS A 82 5.94 4.09 9.25
CA LYS A 82 5.64 4.47 10.64
C LYS A 82 5.05 5.87 10.76
N MET A 83 5.50 6.83 9.96
CA MET A 83 4.94 8.19 9.92
C MET A 83 3.52 8.25 9.33
N LEU A 84 3.09 7.23 8.59
CA LEU A 84 1.73 7.14 8.06
C LEU A 84 0.73 6.51 9.05
N ILE A 85 1.19 6.09 10.23
CA ILE A 85 0.34 5.51 11.27
C ILE A 85 -0.16 6.61 12.19
N PHE A 86 -1.48 6.73 12.32
CA PHE A 86 -2.09 7.59 13.32
C PHE A 86 -1.92 6.98 14.72
N GLU A 87 -1.13 7.66 15.57
CA GLU A 87 -0.66 7.08 16.84
C GLU A 87 -1.76 6.83 17.87
N GLU A 88 -2.97 7.39 17.75
CA GLU A 88 -4.06 7.10 18.70
C GLU A 88 -4.79 5.79 18.37
N THR A 89 -5.19 5.60 17.12
CA THR A 89 -6.02 4.45 16.72
C THR A 89 -5.23 3.31 16.09
N GLY A 90 -4.04 3.59 15.55
CA GLY A 90 -3.27 2.64 14.75
C GLY A 90 -3.73 2.55 13.29
N ALA A 91 -4.66 3.42 12.87
CA ALA A 91 -5.05 3.57 11.47
C ALA A 91 -3.84 4.00 10.62
N ILE A 92 -3.78 3.52 9.38
CA ILE A 92 -2.68 3.81 8.45
C ILE A 92 -3.26 4.53 7.25
N VAL A 93 -2.78 5.72 6.92
CA VAL A 93 -3.25 6.43 5.72
C VAL A 93 -2.51 5.95 4.47
N ALA A 94 -3.18 5.92 3.33
CA ALA A 94 -2.55 5.54 2.06
C ALA A 94 -1.44 6.53 1.65
N ALA A 95 -1.67 7.83 1.87
CA ALA A 95 -0.67 8.90 1.80
C ALA A 95 -1.13 10.12 2.61
N PRO A 96 -0.24 11.00 3.07
CA PRO A 96 -0.60 12.21 3.82
C PRO A 96 -0.96 13.38 2.88
N THR A 97 -1.34 13.10 1.64
CA THR A 97 -1.60 14.09 0.59
C THR A 97 -2.94 13.85 -0.08
N PHE A 98 -3.40 14.86 -0.80
CA PHE A 98 -4.59 14.79 -1.64
C PHE A 98 -4.37 15.60 -2.92
N SER A 99 -5.05 15.20 -3.99
CA SER A 99 -5.10 15.93 -5.26
C SER A 99 -3.74 16.18 -5.91
N LEU A 100 -2.76 15.32 -5.66
CA LEU A 100 -1.56 15.27 -6.48
C LEU A 100 -1.86 14.46 -7.74
N PRO A 101 -1.55 14.99 -8.94
CA PRO A 101 -2.01 14.41 -10.20
C PRO A 101 -1.18 13.21 -10.64
N GLU A 102 -1.84 12.14 -11.07
CA GLU A 102 -1.24 10.99 -11.80
C GLU A 102 -0.67 11.41 -13.17
N TYR A 103 -1.10 12.57 -13.69
CA TYR A 103 -0.53 13.21 -14.88
C TYR A 103 -0.72 14.73 -14.80
N ILE A 104 0.34 15.51 -14.99
CA ILE A 104 0.25 16.98 -14.87
C ILE A 104 -0.79 17.55 -15.86
N GLY A 105 -1.77 18.29 -15.33
CA GLY A 105 -2.91 18.83 -16.08
C GLY A 105 -4.06 17.83 -16.27
N GLY A 106 -3.92 16.59 -15.80
CA GLY A 106 -4.96 15.56 -15.82
C GLY A 106 -5.94 15.66 -14.64
N GLY A 107 -7.04 14.91 -14.74
CA GLY A 107 -8.14 14.89 -13.77
C GLY A 107 -8.06 13.78 -12.71
N ARG A 108 -7.01 12.95 -12.73
CA ARG A 108 -6.79 11.83 -11.80
C ARG A 108 -6.06 12.33 -10.55
N ASN A 109 -6.81 13.03 -9.71
CA ASN A 109 -6.32 13.77 -8.55
C ASN A 109 -7.16 13.35 -7.33
N TRP A 110 -6.62 12.49 -6.48
CA TRP A 110 -7.38 11.79 -5.42
C TRP A 110 -6.93 12.16 -4.01
N ASP A 111 -7.83 12.07 -3.03
CA ASP A 111 -7.51 12.21 -1.60
C ASP A 111 -7.14 10.86 -0.99
N TYR A 112 -5.92 10.74 -0.47
CA TYR A 112 -5.34 9.50 0.06
C TYR A 112 -5.18 9.50 1.57
N ARG A 113 -5.73 10.50 2.27
CA ARG A 113 -5.63 10.67 3.72
C ARG A 113 -6.54 9.73 4.53
N PHE A 114 -7.05 8.68 3.89
CA PHE A 114 -7.92 7.67 4.49
C PHE A 114 -7.19 6.34 4.66
N THR A 115 -7.78 5.46 5.45
CA THR A 115 -7.28 4.11 5.73
C THR A 115 -8.03 3.10 4.87
N TRP A 116 -7.43 2.71 3.75
CA TRP A 116 -7.87 1.55 2.98
C TRP A 116 -7.49 0.25 3.70
N ILE A 117 -8.42 -0.71 3.73
CA ILE A 117 -8.15 -2.05 4.25
C ILE A 117 -6.97 -2.67 3.48
N ARG A 118 -6.97 -2.51 2.16
CA ARG A 118 -5.93 -2.98 1.25
C ARG A 118 -4.54 -2.48 1.62
N ASP A 119 -4.32 -1.18 1.49
CA ASP A 119 -3.03 -0.50 1.66
C ASP A 119 -2.42 -0.81 3.03
N SER A 120 -3.28 -0.80 4.04
CA SER A 120 -2.88 -1.04 5.41
C SER A 120 -2.55 -2.52 5.67
N SER A 121 -3.26 -3.46 5.03
CA SER A 121 -2.96 -4.90 5.10
C SER A 121 -1.56 -5.21 4.55
N PHE A 122 -1.23 -4.63 3.40
CA PHE A 122 0.13 -4.73 2.85
C PHE A 122 1.17 -4.05 3.74
N THR A 123 0.85 -2.88 4.32
CA THR A 123 1.75 -2.18 5.27
C THR A 123 2.11 -3.03 6.47
N ILE A 124 1.14 -3.74 7.04
CA ILE A 124 1.40 -4.62 8.17
C ILE A 124 2.31 -5.79 7.82
N TYR A 125 2.16 -6.38 6.63
CA TYR A 125 3.12 -7.39 6.18
C TYR A 125 4.55 -6.84 6.19
N ALA A 126 4.80 -5.65 5.64
CA ALA A 126 6.13 -5.04 5.63
C ALA A 126 6.65 -4.78 7.06
N LEU A 127 5.84 -4.19 7.94
CA LEU A 127 6.24 -3.89 9.32
C LEU A 127 6.56 -5.15 10.13
N ILE A 128 5.74 -6.20 10.01
CA ILE A 128 6.01 -7.50 10.64
C ILE A 128 7.35 -8.07 10.16
N ARG A 129 7.63 -7.98 8.86
CA ARG A 129 8.88 -8.50 8.26
C ARG A 129 10.11 -7.73 8.71
N LEU A 130 9.97 -6.45 9.03
CA LEU A 130 11.01 -5.62 9.62
C LEU A 130 11.15 -5.79 11.14
N GLY A 131 10.23 -6.51 11.81
CA GLY A 131 10.28 -6.76 13.26
C GLY A 131 9.38 -5.84 14.10
N PHE A 132 8.64 -4.93 13.47
CA PHE A 132 7.77 -3.94 14.13
C PHE A 132 6.39 -4.51 14.48
N LYS A 133 6.36 -5.38 15.50
CA LYS A 133 5.15 -6.11 15.89
C LYS A 133 4.09 -5.23 16.56
N ARG A 134 4.50 -4.20 17.30
CA ARG A 134 3.59 -3.32 18.06
C ARG A 134 2.61 -2.62 17.12
N GLU A 135 3.15 -2.00 16.07
CA GLU A 135 2.39 -1.32 15.02
C GLU A 135 1.41 -2.28 14.33
N ALA A 136 1.88 -3.47 13.98
CA ALA A 136 1.04 -4.52 13.42
C ALA A 136 -0.13 -4.91 14.32
N THR A 137 0.11 -5.12 15.62
CA THR A 137 -0.97 -5.44 16.57
C THR A 137 -2.00 -4.32 16.65
N ARG A 138 -1.56 -3.06 16.68
CA ARG A 138 -2.48 -1.91 16.78
C ARG A 138 -3.38 -1.78 15.56
N PHE A 139 -2.84 -1.93 14.37
CA PHE A 139 -3.65 -1.93 13.16
C PHE A 139 -4.60 -3.13 13.09
N VAL A 140 -4.15 -4.33 13.45
CA VAL A 140 -5.02 -5.50 13.51
C VAL A 140 -6.20 -5.25 14.45
N ASN A 141 -5.96 -4.62 15.60
CA ASN A 141 -7.05 -4.23 16.51
C ASN A 141 -8.00 -3.21 15.86
N PHE A 142 -7.47 -2.18 15.19
CA PHE A 142 -8.27 -1.18 14.46
C PHE A 142 -9.24 -1.85 13.46
N ILE A 143 -8.75 -2.82 12.69
CA ILE A 143 -9.55 -3.57 11.72
C ILE A 143 -10.53 -4.54 12.38
N LEU A 144 -10.10 -5.28 13.41
CA LEU A 144 -10.99 -6.17 14.16
C LEU A 144 -12.17 -5.40 14.77
N ASP A 145 -11.98 -4.14 15.14
CA ASP A 145 -13.07 -3.27 15.58
C ASP A 145 -14.01 -2.90 14.42
N ARG A 146 -13.50 -2.70 13.21
CA ARG A 146 -14.35 -2.49 12.01
C ARG A 146 -15.16 -3.75 11.66
N LEU A 147 -14.64 -4.96 11.91
CA LEU A 147 -15.40 -6.20 11.72
C LEU A 147 -16.64 -6.31 12.63
N LYS A 148 -16.66 -5.59 13.75
CA LYS A 148 -17.83 -5.52 14.65
C LYS A 148 -18.87 -4.51 14.17
N ASP A 149 -18.46 -3.53 13.36
CA ASP A 149 -19.28 -2.47 12.78
C ASP A 149 -19.35 -2.63 11.25
N ARG A 150 -19.87 -3.76 10.79
CA ARG A 150 -20.10 -4.03 9.36
C ARG A 150 -21.32 -3.29 8.84
N ASN A 151 -21.41 -3.19 7.52
CA ASN A 151 -22.61 -2.68 6.85
C ASN A 151 -23.79 -3.65 7.05
N ASN A 152 -25.01 -3.16 6.83
CA ASN A 152 -26.23 -3.95 7.03
C ASN A 152 -26.29 -5.23 6.17
N ASP A 153 -25.63 -5.23 5.01
CA ASP A 153 -25.52 -6.38 4.11
C ASP A 153 -24.37 -7.34 4.48
N GLY A 154 -23.66 -7.07 5.58
CA GLY A 154 -22.51 -7.84 6.05
C GLY A 154 -21.17 -7.48 5.41
N SER A 155 -21.14 -6.52 4.48
CA SER A 155 -19.91 -6.03 3.86
C SER A 155 -19.07 -5.13 4.79
N LEU A 156 -17.80 -4.96 4.44
CA LEU A 156 -16.94 -3.92 5.01
C LEU A 156 -16.93 -2.70 4.09
N GLN A 157 -16.64 -1.54 4.67
CA GLN A 157 -16.25 -0.38 3.88
C GLN A 157 -14.84 -0.60 3.35
N ILE A 158 -14.54 -0.13 2.14
CA ILE A 158 -13.22 -0.30 1.54
C ILE A 158 -12.18 0.62 2.20
N LEU A 159 -12.62 1.80 2.65
CA LEU A 159 -11.82 2.84 3.27
C LEU A 159 -12.54 3.42 4.49
N TYR A 160 -11.75 3.93 5.43
CA TYR A 160 -12.23 4.55 6.66
C TYR A 160 -11.46 5.83 6.97
N THR A 161 -12.05 6.73 7.76
CA THR A 161 -11.29 7.83 8.37
C THR A 161 -10.28 7.28 9.39
N ILE A 162 -9.31 8.09 9.82
CA ILE A 162 -8.32 7.69 10.85
C ILE A 162 -8.95 7.36 12.22
N HIS A 163 -10.19 7.80 12.46
CA HIS A 163 -11.00 7.45 13.63
C HIS A 163 -11.95 6.27 13.36
N GLY A 164 -11.90 5.70 12.15
CA GLY A 164 -12.67 4.56 11.71
C GLY A 164 -14.12 4.90 11.32
N GLY A 165 -14.42 6.17 11.04
CA GLY A 165 -15.69 6.59 10.45
C GLY A 165 -15.81 6.12 8.99
N LYS A 166 -17.04 6.02 8.51
CA LYS A 166 -17.39 5.50 7.18
C LYS A 166 -17.70 6.59 6.15
N ASP A 167 -17.81 7.84 6.59
CA ASP A 167 -18.15 8.96 5.71
C ASP A 167 -16.89 9.60 5.12
N ALA A 168 -16.82 9.67 3.79
CA ALA A 168 -15.74 10.31 3.05
C ALA A 168 -16.25 11.01 1.77
N PRO A 169 -17.25 11.93 1.88
CA PRO A 169 -17.87 12.55 0.72
C PRO A 169 -16.85 13.28 -0.15
N GLU A 170 -16.88 13.02 -1.45
CA GLU A 170 -16.00 13.67 -2.43
C GLU A 170 -16.52 15.08 -2.75
N GLU A 171 -15.65 16.08 -2.63
CA GLU A 171 -15.94 17.49 -2.93
C GLU A 171 -14.84 18.08 -3.81
N GLU A 172 -15.21 18.75 -4.90
CA GLU A 172 -14.28 19.51 -5.74
C GLU A 172 -14.14 20.96 -5.25
N LEU A 173 -12.89 21.38 -5.01
CA LEU A 173 -12.52 22.70 -4.50
C LEU A 173 -12.15 23.65 -5.65
N ASP A 174 -13.16 24.21 -6.32
CA ASP A 174 -12.98 25.01 -7.54
C ASP A 174 -12.17 26.31 -7.39
N HIS A 175 -12.02 26.77 -6.14
CA HIS A 175 -11.27 27.97 -5.79
C HIS A 175 -9.75 27.74 -5.72
N LEU A 176 -9.28 26.49 -5.80
CA LEU A 176 -7.87 26.12 -5.78
C LEU A 176 -7.35 25.86 -7.20
N ALA A 177 -6.14 26.37 -7.49
CA ALA A 177 -5.50 26.16 -8.78
C ALA A 177 -4.95 24.73 -8.99
N GLY A 178 -4.72 24.00 -7.90
CA GLY A 178 -4.14 22.66 -7.91
C GLY A 178 -2.65 22.60 -8.24
N HIS A 179 -2.04 21.43 -8.04
CA HIS A 179 -0.60 21.24 -8.21
C HIS A 179 -0.19 21.42 -9.69
N LYS A 180 0.71 22.36 -9.96
CA LYS A 180 1.12 22.75 -11.33
C LYS A 180 -0.07 23.06 -12.25
N GLY A 181 -1.17 23.59 -11.71
CA GLY A 181 -2.39 23.90 -12.47
C GLY A 181 -3.28 22.69 -12.78
N SER A 182 -3.01 21.52 -12.18
CA SER A 182 -3.81 20.31 -12.40
C SER A 182 -5.12 20.38 -11.64
N ARG A 183 -6.22 20.19 -12.36
CA ARG A 183 -7.60 20.25 -11.83
C ARG A 183 -8.36 18.96 -12.15
N PRO A 184 -9.37 18.63 -11.34
CA PRO A 184 -9.83 19.37 -10.16
C PRO A 184 -9.00 19.05 -8.91
N VAL A 185 -9.13 19.90 -7.89
CA VAL A 185 -8.67 19.60 -6.54
C VAL A 185 -9.86 19.00 -5.80
N ARG A 186 -9.73 17.76 -5.34
CA ARG A 186 -10.75 17.02 -4.59
C ARG A 186 -10.31 16.70 -3.17
N ILE A 187 -11.25 16.80 -2.24
CA ILE A 187 -11.14 16.23 -0.90
C ILE A 187 -12.19 15.14 -0.74
N GLY A 188 -11.95 14.18 0.15
CA GLY A 188 -12.78 12.98 0.19
C GLY A 188 -12.50 12.04 -0.98
N ASN A 189 -13.19 10.90 -1.01
CA ASN A 189 -12.91 9.89 -2.01
C ASN A 189 -14.18 9.10 -2.36
N GLY A 190 -14.61 9.20 -3.62
CA GLY A 190 -15.81 8.54 -4.12
C GLY A 190 -15.74 7.01 -4.05
N ALA A 191 -14.57 6.44 -3.81
CA ALA A 191 -14.42 5.00 -3.64
C ALA A 191 -15.13 4.45 -2.38
N VAL A 192 -15.55 5.32 -1.45
CA VAL A 192 -16.37 4.93 -0.29
C VAL A 192 -17.63 4.13 -0.68
N ASP A 193 -18.20 4.39 -1.85
CA ASP A 193 -19.40 3.70 -2.35
C ASP A 193 -19.08 2.50 -3.26
N HIS A 194 -17.80 2.18 -3.46
CA HIS A 194 -17.38 1.11 -4.37
C HIS A 194 -17.54 -0.28 -3.74
N ILE A 195 -17.97 -1.24 -4.57
CA ILE A 195 -17.94 -2.65 -4.23
C ILE A 195 -16.58 -3.20 -4.68
N GLN A 196 -15.75 -3.57 -3.71
CA GLN A 196 -14.42 -4.12 -3.92
C GLN A 196 -14.27 -5.42 -3.16
N LEU A 197 -14.15 -6.55 -3.86
CA LEU A 197 -14.16 -7.88 -3.24
C LEU A 197 -12.76 -8.40 -2.92
N ASP A 198 -11.71 -7.83 -3.50
CA ASP A 198 -10.32 -8.15 -3.16
C ASP A 198 -9.92 -7.80 -1.72
N ILE A 199 -10.57 -6.81 -1.10
CA ILE A 199 -10.25 -6.37 0.28
C ILE A 199 -10.27 -7.53 1.27
N TYR A 200 -11.14 -8.52 1.04
CA TYR A 200 -11.26 -9.68 1.92
C TYR A 200 -10.03 -10.58 1.83
N GLY A 201 -9.41 -10.70 0.66
CA GLY A 201 -8.16 -11.44 0.49
C GLY A 201 -7.00 -10.78 1.22
N GLU A 202 -6.87 -9.48 1.04
CA GLU A 202 -5.80 -8.67 1.63
C GLU A 202 -5.89 -8.66 3.15
N LEU A 203 -7.12 -8.46 3.65
CA LEU A 203 -7.44 -8.57 5.06
C LEU A 203 -7.06 -9.95 5.62
N MET A 204 -7.51 -11.03 4.97
CA MET A 204 -7.29 -12.39 5.45
C MET A 204 -5.82 -12.80 5.38
N ASP A 205 -5.06 -12.31 4.40
CA ASP A 205 -3.61 -12.51 4.34
C ASP A 205 -2.90 -11.77 5.48
N CYS A 206 -3.28 -10.52 5.76
CA CYS A 206 -2.80 -9.75 6.92
C CYS A 206 -3.09 -10.46 8.25
N VAL A 207 -4.33 -10.91 8.46
CA VAL A 207 -4.74 -11.67 9.66
C VAL A 207 -3.94 -12.97 9.80
N TYR A 208 -3.75 -13.71 8.70
CA TYR A 208 -2.95 -14.93 8.70
C TYR A 208 -1.49 -14.67 9.10
N LEU A 209 -0.88 -13.60 8.60
CA LEU A 209 0.47 -13.18 8.94
C LEU A 209 0.58 -12.70 10.39
N ALA A 210 -0.38 -11.89 10.85
CA ALA A 210 -0.46 -11.43 12.23
C ALA A 210 -0.56 -12.63 13.19
N GLN A 211 -1.39 -13.62 12.89
CA GLN A 211 -1.47 -14.88 13.65
C GLN A 211 -0.15 -15.65 13.67
N LYS A 212 0.66 -15.56 12.60
CA LYS A 212 1.94 -16.29 12.49
C LYS A 212 3.09 -15.58 13.24
N PHE A 213 3.09 -14.25 13.29
CA PHE A 213 4.27 -13.49 13.72
C PHE A 213 4.01 -12.48 14.87
N SER A 214 2.75 -12.19 15.16
CA SER A 214 2.28 -11.29 16.22
C SER A 214 1.43 -12.06 17.25
N ASN A 215 0.42 -11.41 17.84
CA ASN A 215 -0.43 -11.99 18.88
C ASN A 215 -1.41 -13.04 18.30
N PRO A 216 -1.64 -14.17 19.00
CA PRO A 216 -2.66 -15.12 18.61
C PRO A 216 -4.07 -14.52 18.66
N LEU A 217 -4.93 -14.96 17.75
CA LEU A 217 -6.34 -14.62 17.70
C LEU A 217 -7.10 -15.15 18.91
N SER A 218 -7.96 -14.30 19.47
CA SER A 218 -8.95 -14.68 20.49
C SER A 218 -10.11 -15.46 19.87
N TRP A 219 -10.93 -16.09 20.71
CA TRP A 219 -12.17 -16.74 20.27
C TRP A 219 -13.13 -15.75 19.58
N ASP A 220 -13.29 -14.55 20.12
CA ASP A 220 -14.18 -13.54 19.53
C ASP A 220 -13.66 -13.02 18.19
N SER A 221 -12.34 -12.81 18.09
CA SER A 221 -11.69 -12.48 16.82
C SER A 221 -11.92 -13.57 15.78
N TRP A 222 -11.79 -14.85 16.16
CA TRP A 222 -12.05 -15.97 15.26
C TRP A 222 -13.49 -16.02 14.76
N LYS A 223 -14.48 -15.79 15.64
CA LYS A 223 -15.89 -15.72 15.21
C LYS A 223 -16.11 -14.63 14.15
N ALA A 224 -15.54 -13.45 14.34
CA ALA A 224 -15.63 -12.34 13.39
C ALA A 224 -14.94 -12.69 12.06
N ILE A 225 -13.73 -13.25 12.10
CA ILE A 225 -12.99 -13.70 10.92
C ILE A 225 -13.78 -14.76 10.15
N ARG A 226 -14.40 -15.73 10.85
CA ARG A 226 -15.22 -16.76 10.23
C ARG A 226 -16.38 -16.15 9.45
N GLN A 227 -17.05 -15.14 10.00
CA GLN A 227 -18.13 -14.42 9.31
C GLN A 227 -17.64 -13.69 8.06
N VAL A 228 -16.41 -13.17 8.06
CA VAL A 228 -15.81 -12.56 6.87
C VAL A 228 -15.58 -13.60 5.77
N VAL A 229 -15.03 -14.76 6.12
CA VAL A 229 -14.78 -15.84 5.15
C VAL A 229 -16.10 -16.42 4.62
N ASP A 230 -17.11 -16.58 5.48
CA ASP A 230 -18.47 -16.98 5.08
C ASP A 230 -19.06 -15.96 4.09
N TYR A 231 -18.96 -14.66 4.38
CA TYR A 231 -19.40 -13.61 3.46
C TYR A 231 -18.65 -13.67 2.12
N THR A 232 -17.32 -13.80 2.12
CA THR A 232 -16.54 -13.92 0.87
C THR A 232 -16.98 -15.14 0.05
N CYS A 233 -17.27 -16.26 0.72
CA CYS A 233 -17.75 -17.48 0.11
C CYS A 233 -19.09 -17.29 -0.63
N GLU A 234 -19.97 -16.44 -0.11
CA GLU A 234 -21.24 -16.07 -0.73
C GLU A 234 -21.06 -15.13 -1.94
N GLN A 235 -20.02 -14.29 -1.92
CA GLN A 235 -19.79 -13.29 -2.97
C GLN A 235 -18.91 -13.75 -4.13
N VAL A 236 -18.28 -14.95 -4.10
CA VAL A 236 -17.26 -15.36 -5.10
C VAL A 236 -17.69 -15.24 -6.57
N ASP A 237 -18.98 -15.35 -6.86
CA ASP A 237 -19.55 -15.29 -8.20
C ASP A 237 -19.97 -13.84 -8.61
N LYS A 238 -19.81 -12.85 -7.74
CA LYS A 238 -20.17 -11.44 -7.98
C LYS A 238 -19.06 -10.66 -8.68
N LYS A 239 -19.47 -9.67 -9.47
CA LYS A 239 -18.59 -8.68 -10.11
C LYS A 239 -18.31 -7.53 -9.14
N ASP A 240 -17.19 -6.86 -9.33
CA ASP A 240 -16.72 -5.77 -8.48
C ASP A 240 -15.88 -4.75 -9.28
N LEU A 241 -15.21 -3.85 -8.57
CA LEU A 241 -14.34 -2.80 -9.13
C LEU A 241 -12.84 -3.05 -8.93
N SER A 242 -12.39 -4.12 -8.27
CA SER A 242 -10.96 -4.48 -8.17
C SER A 242 -10.06 -3.38 -7.54
N ILE A 243 -8.76 -3.65 -7.52
CA ILE A 243 -7.71 -2.80 -6.91
C ILE A 243 -7.61 -1.39 -7.50
N TRP A 244 -7.92 -1.22 -8.79
CA TRP A 244 -7.79 0.07 -9.47
C TRP A 244 -9.02 0.95 -9.36
N GLU A 245 -10.10 0.45 -8.75
CA GLU A 245 -11.32 1.22 -8.46
C GLU A 245 -11.80 2.05 -9.68
N PRO A 246 -11.88 1.45 -10.90
CA PRO A 246 -12.29 2.19 -12.07
C PRO A 246 -13.70 2.71 -11.87
N ARG A 247 -13.99 3.88 -12.42
CA ARG A 247 -15.36 4.46 -12.43
C ARG A 247 -16.24 3.83 -13.52
N GLY A 248 -15.78 2.72 -14.11
CA GLY A 248 -16.41 1.98 -15.19
C GLY A 248 -17.36 0.88 -14.71
N LYS A 249 -17.53 -0.15 -15.57
CA LYS A 249 -18.47 -1.25 -15.32
C LYS A 249 -17.87 -2.32 -14.41
N TRP A 250 -18.73 -2.95 -13.61
CA TRP A 250 -18.34 -4.11 -12.82
C TRP A 250 -17.97 -5.29 -13.72
N ALA A 251 -16.88 -5.98 -13.38
CA ALA A 251 -16.38 -7.16 -14.07
C ALA A 251 -15.94 -8.25 -13.09
N ASN A 252 -15.63 -9.43 -13.60
CA ASN A 252 -14.91 -10.45 -12.84
C ASN A 252 -13.41 -10.23 -13.01
N TYR A 253 -12.88 -9.23 -12.33
CA TYR A 253 -11.46 -8.89 -12.41
C TYR A 253 -10.59 -10.03 -11.87
N THR A 254 -9.54 -10.36 -12.62
CA THR A 254 -8.63 -11.47 -12.27
C THR A 254 -7.99 -11.25 -10.90
N TYR A 255 -7.57 -10.03 -10.60
CA TYR A 255 -7.04 -9.66 -9.27
C TYR A 255 -8.04 -9.96 -8.16
N SER A 256 -9.27 -9.45 -8.26
CA SER A 256 -10.33 -9.69 -7.28
C SER A 256 -10.58 -11.16 -7.04
N LYS A 257 -10.70 -11.95 -8.10
CA LYS A 257 -10.94 -13.39 -7.98
C LYS A 257 -9.78 -14.11 -7.29
N VAL A 258 -8.53 -13.74 -7.61
CA VAL A 258 -7.35 -14.26 -6.92
C VAL A 258 -7.38 -13.90 -5.43
N MET A 259 -7.70 -12.65 -5.08
CA MET A 259 -7.74 -12.24 -3.67
C MET A 259 -8.92 -12.86 -2.91
N MET A 260 -10.07 -13.08 -3.54
CA MET A 260 -11.15 -13.88 -2.94
C MET A 260 -10.72 -15.33 -2.69
N TRP A 261 -9.94 -15.93 -3.61
CA TRP A 261 -9.33 -17.25 -3.37
C TRP A 261 -8.38 -17.22 -2.17
N VAL A 262 -7.56 -16.16 -2.04
CA VAL A 262 -6.68 -15.97 -0.88
C VAL A 262 -7.50 -15.94 0.41
N ALA A 263 -8.61 -15.20 0.44
CA ALA A 263 -9.46 -15.12 1.63
C ALA A 263 -9.91 -16.51 2.12
N LEU A 264 -10.40 -17.34 1.20
CA LEU A 264 -10.84 -18.70 1.51
C LEU A 264 -9.67 -19.60 1.93
N ASP A 265 -8.55 -19.57 1.20
CA ASP A 265 -7.35 -20.36 1.55
C ASP A 265 -6.81 -20.00 2.94
N ARG A 266 -6.68 -18.70 3.25
CA ARG A 266 -6.19 -18.26 4.57
C ARG A 266 -7.17 -18.60 5.68
N GLY A 267 -8.48 -18.49 5.45
CA GLY A 267 -9.52 -18.94 6.38
C GLY A 267 -9.38 -20.42 6.76
N ILE A 268 -9.21 -21.29 5.76
CA ILE A 268 -9.01 -22.73 5.95
C ILE A 268 -7.69 -23.01 6.71
N ARG A 269 -6.59 -22.38 6.33
CA ARG A 269 -5.29 -22.56 6.99
C ARG A 269 -5.30 -22.09 8.44
N LEU A 270 -6.01 -21.00 8.75
CA LEU A 270 -6.20 -20.52 10.11
C LEU A 270 -6.98 -21.52 10.96
N ALA A 271 -8.08 -22.06 10.43
CA ALA A 271 -8.86 -23.09 11.10
C ALA A 271 -8.02 -24.32 11.44
N ASP A 272 -7.23 -24.80 10.47
CA ASP A 272 -6.47 -26.05 10.60
C ASP A 272 -5.27 -25.92 11.53
N LYS A 273 -4.49 -24.84 11.36
CA LYS A 273 -3.27 -24.64 12.14
C LYS A 273 -3.52 -24.54 13.65
N ARG A 274 -4.72 -24.11 14.05
CA ARG A 274 -5.09 -23.87 15.45
C ARG A 274 -6.21 -24.78 15.94
N CYS A 275 -6.67 -25.72 15.11
CA CYS A 275 -7.82 -26.58 15.39
C CYS A 275 -9.06 -25.77 15.82
N LEU A 276 -9.31 -24.63 15.17
CA LEU A 276 -10.42 -23.76 15.51
C LEU A 276 -11.74 -24.29 14.93
N PRO A 277 -12.86 -24.21 15.68
CA PRO A 277 -14.18 -24.63 15.18
C PRO A 277 -14.60 -23.90 13.90
N CYS A 278 -14.78 -24.65 12.82
CA CYS A 278 -15.21 -24.17 11.51
C CYS A 278 -16.30 -25.09 10.93
N PRO A 279 -17.59 -24.84 11.23
CA PRO A 279 -18.68 -25.66 10.71
C PRO A 279 -18.78 -25.66 9.18
N ASN A 280 -18.49 -24.52 8.53
CA ASN A 280 -18.60 -24.34 7.08
C ASN A 280 -17.32 -24.71 6.31
N LYS A 281 -16.37 -25.42 6.94
CA LYS A 281 -15.06 -25.70 6.34
C LYS A 281 -15.16 -26.40 4.98
N GLU A 282 -16.07 -27.35 4.83
CA GLU A 282 -16.28 -28.09 3.57
C GLU A 282 -16.78 -27.18 2.44
N GLU A 283 -17.65 -26.21 2.76
CA GLU A 283 -18.10 -25.20 1.80
C GLU A 283 -16.94 -24.32 1.35
N TRP A 284 -16.12 -23.83 2.29
CA TRP A 284 -14.97 -23.00 1.99
C TRP A 284 -13.97 -23.72 1.07
N LEU A 285 -13.69 -24.99 1.36
CA LEU A 285 -12.80 -25.83 0.54
C LEU A 285 -13.34 -25.96 -0.89
N ARG A 286 -14.60 -26.34 -1.03
CA ARG A 286 -15.23 -26.52 -2.35
C ARG A 286 -15.27 -25.23 -3.16
N LYS A 287 -15.58 -24.10 -2.51
CA LYS A 287 -15.62 -22.78 -3.18
C LYS A 287 -14.24 -22.27 -3.54
N ARG A 288 -13.23 -22.48 -2.68
CA ARG A 288 -11.82 -22.18 -2.99
C ARG A 288 -11.36 -22.96 -4.23
N ASP A 289 -11.59 -24.26 -4.26
CA ASP A 289 -11.09 -25.13 -5.34
C ASP A 289 -11.81 -24.82 -6.66
N LYS A 290 -13.13 -24.65 -6.63
CA LYS A 290 -13.90 -24.20 -7.80
C LYS A 290 -13.41 -22.84 -8.31
N LEU A 291 -13.16 -21.88 -7.42
CA LEU A 291 -12.69 -20.55 -7.80
C LEU A 291 -11.30 -20.61 -8.44
N TYR A 292 -10.40 -21.43 -7.90
CA TYR A 292 -9.07 -21.66 -8.48
C TYR A 292 -9.17 -22.16 -9.93
N GLU A 293 -9.97 -23.19 -10.18
CA GLU A 293 -10.18 -23.73 -11.53
C GLU A 293 -10.84 -22.69 -12.46
N THR A 294 -11.82 -21.93 -11.96
CA THR A 294 -12.52 -20.90 -12.72
C THR A 294 -11.56 -19.80 -13.17
N ILE A 295 -10.66 -19.33 -12.29
CA ILE A 295 -9.63 -18.35 -12.64
C ILE A 295 -8.70 -18.91 -13.71
N GLN A 296 -8.24 -20.15 -13.55
CA GLN A 296 -7.31 -20.78 -14.49
C GLN A 296 -7.91 -20.99 -15.89
N GLN A 297 -9.23 -21.12 -15.99
CA GLN A 297 -9.95 -21.29 -17.25
C GLN A 297 -10.32 -19.96 -17.90
N ASN A 298 -10.77 -18.98 -17.11
CA ASN A 298 -11.41 -17.78 -17.66
C ASN A 298 -10.48 -16.56 -17.71
N SER A 299 -9.49 -16.46 -16.81
CA SER A 299 -8.55 -15.33 -16.80
C SER A 299 -7.36 -15.53 -17.74
N PHE A 300 -7.02 -16.77 -18.10
CA PHE A 300 -5.86 -17.03 -18.95
C PHE A 300 -6.22 -16.94 -20.43
N ASN A 301 -5.51 -16.08 -21.16
CA ASN A 301 -5.64 -15.95 -22.60
C ASN A 301 -4.68 -16.89 -23.31
N GLU A 302 -5.19 -17.97 -23.89
CA GLU A 302 -4.36 -18.97 -24.57
C GLU A 302 -3.67 -18.41 -25.83
N LYS A 303 -4.31 -17.48 -26.54
CA LYS A 303 -3.77 -16.88 -27.78
C LYS A 303 -2.65 -15.89 -27.48
N GLY A 304 -2.83 -15.07 -26.46
CA GLY A 304 -1.84 -14.10 -26.00
C GLY A 304 -0.75 -14.71 -25.10
N TYR A 305 -1.05 -15.85 -24.48
CA TYR A 305 -0.23 -16.56 -23.50
C TYR A 305 0.06 -15.74 -22.22
N TYR A 306 -0.98 -15.09 -21.68
CA TYR A 306 -0.91 -14.32 -20.43
C TYR A 306 -2.24 -14.34 -19.68
N TYR A 307 -2.22 -14.03 -18.38
CA TYR A 307 -3.44 -13.71 -17.62
C TYR A 307 -3.92 -12.29 -17.93
N GLY A 308 -5.18 -12.17 -18.35
CA GLY A 308 -5.81 -10.88 -18.66
C GLY A 308 -6.44 -10.18 -17.46
N GLN A 309 -6.94 -8.98 -17.69
CA GLN A 309 -7.50 -8.07 -16.69
C GLN A 309 -8.74 -8.65 -15.99
N SER A 310 -9.65 -9.26 -16.75
CA SER A 310 -10.89 -9.86 -16.24
C SER A 310 -11.33 -11.03 -17.11
N TYR A 311 -12.34 -11.77 -16.66
CA TYR A 311 -12.95 -12.82 -17.50
C TYR A 311 -13.59 -12.23 -18.77
N GLU A 312 -14.16 -11.03 -18.66
CA GLU A 312 -14.83 -10.33 -19.76
C GLU A 312 -13.85 -9.72 -20.77
N HIS A 313 -12.65 -9.33 -20.32
CA HIS A 313 -11.61 -8.70 -21.14
C HIS A 313 -10.27 -9.41 -20.92
N ASN A 314 -10.26 -10.72 -21.21
CA ASN A 314 -9.06 -11.53 -21.00
C ASN A 314 -7.96 -11.25 -22.03
N ASP A 315 -8.22 -10.45 -23.06
CA ASP A 315 -7.26 -9.93 -24.03
C ASP A 315 -6.58 -8.62 -23.60
N ILE A 316 -7.07 -7.96 -22.55
CA ILE A 316 -6.42 -6.79 -21.97
C ILE A 316 -5.42 -7.24 -20.90
N LEU A 317 -4.18 -6.79 -20.98
CA LEU A 317 -3.16 -7.06 -19.98
C LEU A 317 -3.30 -6.10 -18.79
N ASP A 318 -3.14 -6.63 -17.58
CA ASP A 318 -3.17 -5.85 -16.35
C ASP A 318 -2.05 -6.30 -15.40
N SER A 319 -1.26 -5.36 -14.90
CA SER A 319 -0.14 -5.62 -14.02
C SER A 319 -0.55 -6.11 -12.63
N ALA A 320 -1.82 -5.97 -12.23
CA ALA A 320 -2.33 -6.50 -10.97
C ALA A 320 -2.15 -8.02 -10.86
N VAL A 321 -2.09 -8.75 -11.99
CA VAL A 321 -1.85 -10.21 -11.99
C VAL A 321 -0.45 -10.59 -11.46
N LEU A 322 0.49 -9.65 -11.38
CA LEU A 322 1.81 -9.85 -10.77
C LEU A 322 1.72 -10.26 -9.30
N ILE A 323 0.58 -10.06 -8.63
CA ILE A 323 0.33 -10.51 -7.26
C ILE A 323 0.30 -12.05 -7.13
N MET A 324 -0.07 -12.78 -8.19
CA MET A 324 -0.35 -14.22 -8.13
C MET A 324 0.76 -15.05 -7.44
N PRO A 325 2.05 -14.92 -7.79
CA PRO A 325 3.11 -15.63 -7.09
C PRO A 325 3.44 -15.07 -5.71
N LEU A 326 3.10 -13.80 -5.43
CA LEU A 326 3.34 -13.15 -4.13
C LEU A 326 2.40 -13.74 -3.07
N VAL A 327 1.15 -14.02 -3.44
CA VAL A 327 0.11 -14.61 -2.57
C VAL A 327 0.00 -16.13 -2.67
N PHE A 328 0.91 -16.76 -3.43
CA PHE A 328 1.00 -18.21 -3.64
C PHE A 328 -0.20 -18.83 -4.37
N PHE A 329 -0.87 -18.05 -5.22
CA PHE A 329 -1.87 -18.57 -6.15
C PHE A 329 -1.20 -19.42 -7.23
N THR A 330 -0.08 -18.95 -7.78
CA THR A 330 0.75 -19.72 -8.72
C THR A 330 2.21 -19.72 -8.28
N THR A 331 3.01 -20.64 -8.82
CA THR A 331 4.45 -20.62 -8.60
C THR A 331 5.11 -19.67 -9.60
N GLY A 332 6.23 -19.05 -9.23
CA GLY A 332 6.99 -18.20 -10.17
C GLY A 332 7.56 -18.96 -11.38
N ALA A 333 7.61 -20.30 -11.32
CA ALA A 333 8.07 -21.16 -12.40
C ALA A 333 6.94 -21.69 -13.29
N ASP A 334 5.69 -21.32 -13.01
CA ASP A 334 4.56 -21.76 -13.82
C ASP A 334 4.69 -21.18 -15.25
N PRO A 335 4.64 -22.00 -16.31
CA PRO A 335 4.80 -21.52 -17.68
C PRO A 335 3.79 -20.44 -18.10
N ARG A 336 2.54 -20.50 -17.63
CA ARG A 336 1.52 -19.46 -17.91
C ARG A 336 1.91 -18.15 -17.24
N PHE A 337 2.44 -18.22 -16.02
CA PHE A 337 2.88 -17.02 -15.31
C PHE A 337 4.17 -16.43 -15.90
N MET A 338 5.14 -17.26 -16.29
CA MET A 338 6.34 -16.77 -16.99
C MET A 338 6.00 -16.15 -18.35
N GLY A 339 5.05 -16.72 -19.09
CA GLY A 339 4.49 -16.09 -20.29
C GLY A 339 3.84 -14.73 -20.02
N THR A 340 3.15 -14.61 -18.89
CA THR A 340 2.57 -13.33 -18.44
C THR A 340 3.66 -12.30 -18.12
N LEU A 341 4.75 -12.71 -17.43
CA LEU A 341 5.91 -11.84 -17.18
C LEU A 341 6.55 -11.37 -18.49
N ASP A 342 6.76 -12.28 -19.43
CA ASP A 342 7.35 -11.97 -20.74
C ASP A 342 6.48 -10.99 -21.53
N GLN A 343 5.14 -11.09 -21.42
CA GLN A 343 4.23 -10.13 -22.04
C GLN A 343 4.26 -8.76 -21.36
N ILE A 344 4.24 -8.71 -20.02
CA ILE A 344 4.31 -7.45 -19.25
C ILE A 344 5.63 -6.70 -19.54
N LEU A 345 6.74 -7.43 -19.63
CA LEU A 345 8.07 -6.87 -19.89
C LEU A 345 8.25 -6.29 -21.30
N LYS A 346 7.33 -6.53 -22.22
CA LYS A 346 7.40 -5.90 -23.54
C LYS A 346 7.21 -4.37 -23.44
N PRO A 347 7.81 -3.62 -24.37
CA PRO A 347 7.50 -2.20 -24.55
C PRO A 347 6.01 -1.93 -24.76
N LEU A 348 5.55 -0.73 -24.36
CA LEU A 348 4.17 -0.29 -24.53
C LEU A 348 3.70 -0.36 -25.99
N ASP A 349 4.55 0.03 -26.95
CA ASP A 349 4.26 -0.02 -28.39
C ASP A 349 4.18 -1.45 -28.96
N GLN A 350 4.68 -2.45 -28.21
CA GLN A 350 4.57 -3.87 -28.53
C GLN A 350 3.46 -4.56 -27.72
N GLY A 351 2.61 -3.78 -27.04
CA GLY A 351 1.48 -4.29 -26.25
C GLY A 351 1.88 -4.91 -24.91
N GLY A 352 3.09 -4.63 -24.40
CA GLY A 352 3.42 -4.86 -23.00
C GLY A 352 3.10 -3.65 -22.14
N LEU A 353 3.66 -3.61 -20.92
CA LEU A 353 3.38 -2.57 -19.93
C LEU A 353 4.66 -1.96 -19.35
N THR A 354 5.82 -2.16 -19.97
CA THR A 354 7.10 -1.74 -19.41
C THR A 354 7.79 -0.68 -20.25
N ALA A 355 8.29 0.38 -19.60
CA ALA A 355 9.24 1.33 -20.17
C ALA A 355 10.12 1.93 -19.06
N ASN A 356 11.40 2.22 -19.34
CA ASN A 356 12.36 2.76 -18.35
C ASN A 356 12.33 1.99 -17.01
N ALA A 357 12.40 0.66 -17.09
CA ALA A 357 12.32 -0.25 -15.94
C ALA A 357 11.10 -0.06 -15.02
N SER A 358 10.06 0.63 -15.49
CA SER A 358 8.84 0.92 -14.76
C SER A 358 7.65 0.28 -15.46
N ILE A 359 6.64 -0.12 -14.69
CA ILE A 359 5.49 -0.89 -15.17
C ILE A 359 4.21 -0.06 -14.97
N TRP A 360 3.40 0.03 -16.03
CA TRP A 360 2.08 0.66 -16.02
C TRP A 360 1.00 -0.29 -15.49
N ARG A 361 -0.11 0.24 -14.97
CA ARG A 361 -1.22 -0.61 -14.49
C ARG A 361 -1.80 -1.44 -15.63
N TYR A 362 -2.18 -0.75 -16.69
CA TYR A 362 -2.77 -1.29 -17.91
C TYR A 362 -2.63 -0.25 -19.05
N ASP A 363 -3.01 -0.64 -20.27
CA ASP A 363 -3.07 0.28 -21.40
C ASP A 363 -4.38 1.10 -21.32
N THR A 364 -4.27 2.39 -21.00
CA THR A 364 -5.42 3.32 -20.91
C THR A 364 -6.09 3.59 -22.26
N GLY A 365 -5.44 3.25 -23.38
CA GLY A 365 -6.04 3.31 -24.71
C GLY A 365 -6.94 2.11 -25.03
N LYS A 366 -6.79 0.99 -24.31
CA LYS A 366 -7.59 -0.23 -24.47
C LYS A 366 -8.61 -0.43 -23.36
N THR A 367 -8.33 0.08 -22.17
CA THR A 367 -9.18 -0.07 -20.98
C THR A 367 -10.07 1.15 -20.81
N ASP A 368 -11.38 0.94 -20.75
CA ASP A 368 -12.34 1.97 -20.33
C ASP A 368 -12.47 1.93 -18.80
N ASP A 369 -11.65 2.73 -18.12
CA ASP A 369 -11.66 2.88 -16.66
C ASP A 369 -12.67 3.93 -16.15
N GLY A 370 -13.46 4.54 -17.05
CA GLY A 370 -14.47 5.54 -16.69
C GLY A 370 -13.91 6.89 -16.26
N VAL A 371 -12.59 7.10 -16.27
CA VAL A 371 -11.94 8.37 -15.91
C VAL A 371 -11.25 9.00 -17.12
N GLY A 372 -10.64 8.17 -17.97
CA GLY A 372 -9.87 8.62 -19.12
C GLY A 372 -8.57 9.34 -18.74
N GLY A 373 -7.87 9.86 -19.76
CA GLY A 373 -6.57 10.53 -19.57
C GLY A 373 -5.37 9.58 -19.63
N LYS A 374 -4.21 10.11 -19.21
CA LYS A 374 -2.95 9.37 -19.12
C LYS A 374 -2.53 9.24 -17.65
N GLU A 375 -1.61 8.32 -17.40
CA GLU A 375 -0.97 8.06 -16.11
C GLU A 375 0.55 7.90 -16.28
N GLY A 376 1.27 7.99 -15.17
CA GLY A 376 2.65 7.53 -15.05
C GLY A 376 2.74 6.02 -14.82
N ALA A 377 3.97 5.51 -14.80
CA ALA A 377 4.21 4.13 -14.39
C ALA A 377 3.96 3.98 -12.88
N PHE A 378 3.25 2.93 -12.49
CA PHE A 378 2.82 2.75 -11.10
C PHE A 378 3.92 2.08 -10.28
N SER A 379 4.29 2.69 -9.16
CA SER A 379 5.42 2.22 -8.33
C SER A 379 5.18 0.81 -7.79
N LEU A 380 3.95 0.52 -7.34
CA LEU A 380 3.58 -0.81 -6.85
C LEU A 380 3.62 -1.87 -7.96
N CYS A 381 3.17 -1.56 -9.18
CA CYS A 381 3.26 -2.51 -10.30
C CYS A 381 4.73 -2.82 -10.64
N THR A 382 5.58 -1.80 -10.64
CA THR A 382 7.02 -1.95 -10.87
C THR A 382 7.66 -2.85 -9.83
N LEU A 383 7.37 -2.62 -8.54
CA LEU A 383 7.97 -3.37 -7.44
C LEU A 383 7.37 -4.77 -7.26
N TRP A 384 6.07 -4.98 -7.56
CA TRP A 384 5.49 -6.30 -7.72
C TRP A 384 6.12 -7.06 -8.88
N GLY A 385 6.41 -6.38 -9.99
CA GLY A 385 7.16 -6.93 -11.12
C GLY A 385 8.53 -7.42 -10.68
N VAL A 386 9.30 -6.59 -9.97
CA VAL A 386 10.59 -6.99 -9.39
C VAL A 386 10.46 -8.25 -8.52
N GLU A 387 9.48 -8.31 -7.62
CA GLU A 387 9.31 -9.48 -6.75
C GLU A 387 8.88 -10.73 -7.53
N ALA A 388 7.95 -10.59 -8.48
CA ALA A 388 7.50 -11.69 -9.32
C ALA A 388 8.64 -12.25 -10.19
N LEU A 389 9.44 -11.36 -10.80
CA LEU A 389 10.66 -11.70 -11.53
C LEU A 389 11.72 -12.35 -10.63
N THR A 390 11.85 -11.90 -9.38
CA THR A 390 12.75 -12.53 -8.40
C THR A 390 12.33 -13.98 -8.13
N ARG A 391 11.03 -14.24 -7.96
CA ARG A 391 10.49 -15.58 -7.71
C ARG A 391 10.66 -16.50 -8.93
N ALA A 392 10.44 -16.00 -10.14
CA ALA A 392 10.76 -16.72 -11.38
C ALA A 392 12.27 -16.93 -11.54
N GLY A 393 13.07 -15.95 -11.12
CA GLY A 393 14.52 -15.90 -11.15
C GLY A 393 15.22 -17.01 -10.36
N ARG A 394 14.52 -17.60 -9.38
CA ARG A 394 14.97 -18.80 -8.66
C ARG A 394 15.11 -20.02 -9.58
N TYR A 395 14.36 -20.06 -10.67
CA TYR A 395 14.32 -21.16 -11.63
C TYR A 395 14.97 -20.76 -12.96
N GLU A 396 14.73 -19.54 -13.42
CA GLU A 396 15.28 -18.99 -14.65
C GLU A 396 16.09 -17.72 -14.38
N LYS A 397 17.42 -17.86 -14.35
CA LYS A 397 18.37 -16.80 -13.96
C LYS A 397 18.21 -15.48 -14.73
N LYS A 398 17.68 -15.51 -15.96
CA LYS A 398 17.41 -14.31 -16.77
C LYS A 398 16.49 -13.32 -16.04
N TYR A 399 15.44 -13.82 -15.38
CA TYR A 399 14.49 -12.97 -14.65
C TYR A 399 15.11 -12.35 -13.40
N LEU A 400 16.03 -13.06 -12.73
CA LEU A 400 16.72 -12.53 -11.57
C LEU A 400 17.59 -11.32 -11.93
N ASN A 401 18.26 -11.36 -13.09
CA ASN A 401 19.06 -10.23 -13.58
C ASN A 401 18.16 -9.02 -13.91
N ILE A 402 17.02 -9.26 -14.57
CA ILE A 402 16.05 -8.20 -14.89
C ILE A 402 15.50 -7.58 -13.60
N ALA A 403 15.09 -8.39 -12.63
CA ALA A 403 14.61 -7.93 -11.33
C ALA A 403 15.65 -7.05 -10.62
N GLN A 404 16.92 -7.46 -10.63
CA GLN A 404 18.00 -6.70 -10.01
C GLN A 404 18.21 -5.34 -10.69
N THR A 405 18.26 -5.31 -12.01
CA THR A 405 18.40 -4.06 -12.77
C THR A 405 17.23 -3.13 -12.51
N MET A 406 15.99 -3.63 -12.66
CA MET A 406 14.78 -2.83 -12.42
C MET A 406 14.71 -2.28 -11.00
N PHE A 407 15.08 -3.07 -10.00
CA PHE A 407 15.07 -2.61 -8.61
C PHE A 407 16.09 -1.49 -8.37
N ILE A 408 17.31 -1.61 -8.91
CA ILE A 408 18.36 -0.59 -8.76
C ILE A 408 17.94 0.71 -9.47
N GLU A 409 17.38 0.61 -10.67
CA GLU A 409 16.87 1.78 -11.40
C GLU A 409 15.71 2.44 -10.66
N PHE A 410 14.78 1.65 -10.12
CA PHE A 410 13.66 2.16 -9.34
C PHE A 410 14.11 3.01 -8.14
N LEU A 411 15.17 2.59 -7.43
CA LEU A 411 15.72 3.37 -6.31
C LEU A 411 16.17 4.78 -6.72
N GLY A 412 16.50 4.99 -7.99
CA GLY A 412 16.87 6.29 -8.56
C GLY A 412 15.71 7.28 -8.67
N TYR A 413 14.45 6.83 -8.64
CA TYR A 413 13.27 7.69 -8.65
C TYR A 413 12.89 8.25 -7.28
N GLY A 414 13.56 7.80 -6.21
CA GLY A 414 13.37 8.37 -4.89
C GLY A 414 13.78 9.84 -4.86
N ASN A 415 13.01 10.67 -4.17
CA ASN A 415 13.38 12.08 -4.01
C ASN A 415 14.65 12.26 -3.15
N HIS A 416 15.10 13.50 -2.97
CA HIS A 416 16.31 13.84 -2.21
C HIS A 416 16.38 13.31 -0.75
N VAL A 417 15.26 12.86 -0.17
CA VAL A 417 15.21 12.22 1.17
C VAL A 417 14.85 10.73 1.12
N GLY A 418 14.78 10.13 -0.07
CA GLY A 418 14.50 8.70 -0.29
C GLY A 418 13.02 8.33 -0.15
N LEU A 419 12.11 9.27 -0.47
CA LEU A 419 10.67 9.02 -0.51
C LEU A 419 10.19 8.77 -1.95
N PHE A 420 9.19 7.91 -2.09
CA PHE A 420 8.63 7.52 -3.39
C PHE A 420 7.17 7.97 -3.50
N SER A 421 6.82 8.45 -4.68
CA SER A 421 5.44 8.79 -5.06
C SER A 421 4.69 7.55 -5.53
N GLU A 422 3.40 7.73 -5.79
CA GLU A 422 2.52 6.72 -6.37
C GLU A 422 2.96 6.30 -7.78
N GLU A 423 3.18 7.29 -8.65
CA GLU A 423 3.57 7.07 -10.03
C GLU A 423 4.87 7.80 -10.39
N ILE A 424 5.44 7.41 -11.52
CA ILE A 424 6.63 7.99 -12.10
C ILE A 424 6.31 8.41 -13.53
N SER A 425 6.58 9.68 -13.87
CA SER A 425 6.39 10.20 -15.23
C SER A 425 7.35 9.52 -16.21
N PRO A 426 7.09 9.54 -17.53
CA PRO A 426 8.06 9.08 -18.52
C PRO A 426 9.43 9.77 -18.42
N GLY A 427 9.48 11.00 -17.87
CA GLY A 427 10.71 11.76 -17.60
C GLY A 427 11.37 11.45 -16.25
N GLY A 428 10.79 10.57 -15.43
CA GLY A 428 11.31 10.19 -14.11
C GLY A 428 10.86 11.09 -12.96
N GLU A 429 9.94 12.03 -13.18
CA GLU A 429 9.39 12.86 -12.11
C GLU A 429 8.36 12.09 -11.29
N GLY A 430 8.30 12.32 -9.98
CA GLY A 430 7.23 11.76 -9.14
C GLY A 430 5.86 12.36 -9.47
N LEU A 431 4.86 11.50 -9.61
CA LEU A 431 3.45 11.81 -9.90
C LEU A 431 2.53 11.11 -8.88
N GLY A 432 1.29 11.58 -8.79
CA GLY A 432 0.32 11.07 -7.82
C GLY A 432 0.69 11.37 -6.37
N ASN A 433 0.02 10.70 -5.43
CA ASN A 433 0.19 10.98 -4.01
C ASN A 433 1.59 10.61 -3.47
N THR A 434 2.09 11.35 -2.47
CA THR A 434 3.46 11.14 -1.94
C THR A 434 3.65 11.58 -0.48
N PRO A 435 4.47 10.88 0.32
CA PRO A 435 4.91 9.50 0.08
C PRO A 435 3.72 8.55 0.11
N GLN A 436 3.67 7.60 -0.83
CA GLN A 436 2.61 6.61 -0.86
C GLN A 436 3.03 5.36 -0.08
N ALA A 437 2.15 4.86 0.80
CA ALA A 437 2.38 3.65 1.57
C ALA A 437 2.75 2.46 0.67
N PHE A 438 1.98 2.24 -0.41
CA PHE A 438 2.21 1.16 -1.36
C PHE A 438 3.61 1.12 -1.95
N SER A 439 4.13 2.26 -2.42
CA SER A 439 5.49 2.34 -2.97
C SER A 439 6.54 1.90 -1.95
N HIS A 440 6.39 2.34 -0.70
CA HIS A 440 7.31 1.99 0.38
C HIS A 440 7.18 0.53 0.86
N VAL A 441 5.96 0.00 0.91
CA VAL A 441 5.68 -1.40 1.28
C VAL A 441 6.24 -2.37 0.25
N THR A 442 5.93 -2.13 -1.01
CA THR A 442 6.38 -2.99 -2.10
C THR A 442 7.89 -2.92 -2.29
N LEU A 443 8.53 -1.79 -1.97
CA LEU A 443 10.00 -1.67 -1.94
C LEU A 443 10.59 -2.60 -0.89
N ILE A 444 10.03 -2.60 0.33
CA ILE A 444 10.49 -3.49 1.41
C ILE A 444 10.33 -4.96 1.00
N SER A 445 9.19 -5.32 0.41
CA SER A 445 8.94 -6.71 -0.02
C SER A 445 9.88 -7.17 -1.13
N ALA A 446 10.03 -6.34 -2.17
CA ALA A 446 10.93 -6.59 -3.29
C ALA A 446 12.39 -6.70 -2.82
N ALA A 447 12.86 -5.74 -2.01
CA ALA A 447 14.20 -5.74 -1.44
C ALA A 447 14.47 -7.02 -0.64
N TYR A 448 13.52 -7.44 0.21
CA TYR A 448 13.70 -8.64 1.03
C TYR A 448 13.86 -9.89 0.17
N ASN A 449 12.94 -10.10 -0.78
CA ASN A 449 12.94 -11.30 -1.61
C ASN A 449 14.15 -11.32 -2.55
N LEU A 450 14.46 -10.19 -3.21
CA LEU A 450 15.60 -10.09 -4.11
C LEU A 450 16.92 -10.27 -3.35
N ASN A 451 17.03 -9.72 -2.13
CA ASN A 451 18.23 -9.89 -1.31
C ASN A 451 18.45 -11.37 -0.95
N ARG A 452 17.36 -12.07 -0.62
CA ARG A 452 17.39 -13.51 -0.31
C ARG A 452 17.89 -14.32 -1.50
N GLU A 453 17.34 -14.10 -2.70
CA GLU A 453 17.73 -14.89 -3.88
C GLU A 453 19.13 -14.55 -4.40
N LEU A 454 19.59 -13.29 -4.26
CA LEU A 454 20.96 -12.90 -4.62
C LEU A 454 21.99 -13.35 -3.58
N GLY A 455 21.59 -13.67 -2.34
CA GLY A 455 22.50 -14.03 -1.24
C GLY A 455 23.20 -15.36 -1.45
N VAL A 456 24.50 -15.33 -1.80
CA VAL A 456 25.35 -16.53 -1.85
C VAL A 456 25.75 -16.90 -0.41
N ASN A 457 25.27 -18.06 0.06
CA ASN A 457 25.43 -18.71 1.38
C ASN A 457 24.27 -18.54 2.37
N ARG A 458 23.43 -19.58 2.49
CA ARG A 458 23.27 -20.34 3.75
C ARG A 458 22.46 -21.64 3.56
N PRO A 459 22.65 -22.64 4.45
CA PRO A 459 22.02 -23.95 4.37
C PRO A 459 20.51 -23.85 4.53
N ARG A 460 19.79 -24.85 3.99
CA ARG A 460 18.34 -25.02 4.09
C ARG A 460 17.87 -25.03 5.56
N LEU A 461 17.71 -23.87 6.18
CA LEU A 461 16.89 -23.74 7.38
C LEU A 461 15.45 -23.60 6.90
N GLY A 462 14.68 -24.66 7.15
CA GLY A 462 13.33 -24.90 6.67
C GLY A 462 12.30 -23.91 7.22
N ILE A 463 12.35 -22.67 6.74
CA ILE A 463 11.19 -21.81 6.71
C ILE A 463 10.79 -21.69 5.24
N ASN A 464 10.12 -22.75 4.75
CA ASN A 464 9.35 -22.64 3.52
C ASN A 464 8.18 -21.67 3.79
N PHE A 465 8.05 -20.67 2.94
CA PHE A 465 6.89 -19.78 2.91
C PHE A 465 5.69 -20.51 2.32
#